data_AF-A0A4D4MDC5-F1
#
_entry.id   AF-A0A4D4MDC5-F1
#
_cell.length_a   1.000
_cell.length_b   1.000
_cell.length_c   1.000
_cell.angle_alpha   90.00
_cell.angle_beta   90.00
_cell.angle_gamma   90.00
#
_symmetry.space_group_name_H-M   'P 1'
#
loop_
_entity.id
_entity.type
_entity.pdbx_description
1 polymer ?
#
loop_
_entity_poly.entity_id
_entity_poly.type
_entity_poly.pdbx_seq_one_letter_code
_entity_poly.pdbx_strand_id
1 'polypeptide(L)'
;MALHALVRRHPLAALPHLRALRSMRRWPLTTTARTLASAPSYTQWLAACSNFPADRHDWGAGADWEPLPKLPPWATPHAAATVRRQLLAALAATPQPLATLPVQHEMIRLTRINGNATRRNSHIGAHTGVTFHAPFTDDRVLEAILAVRLEDRVALGQFKPMLGTALRSIVPAGLLSRTTKGDASAELYAGLRRRRGELLKLMDDSHLVRMGFVDADVLRTVLRGLHADTRPLMPLDSTLACELWLRTLSPADTARATAVPVPSPRTVKEI
;
A
#
# COMPACT_ATOMS: atom_id res chain seq x y z
N MET A 1 0.51 -0.20 15.22
CA MET A 1 0.52 -1.63 15.60
C MET A 1 1.47 -1.98 16.73
N ALA A 2 2.79 -1.78 16.59
CA ALA A 2 3.76 -2.11 17.65
C ALA A 2 3.44 -1.46 19.01
N LEU A 3 2.99 -0.21 19.01
CA LEU A 3 2.64 0.52 20.23
C LEU A 3 1.43 -0.08 20.95
N HIS A 4 0.41 -0.55 20.24
CA HIS A 4 -0.74 -1.20 20.86
C HIS A 4 -0.32 -2.50 21.59
N ALA A 5 0.54 -3.30 20.96
CA ALA A 5 1.09 -4.51 21.59
C ALA A 5 2.01 -4.18 22.78
N LEU A 6 2.82 -3.11 22.68
CA LEU A 6 3.69 -2.64 23.75
C LEU A 6 2.89 -2.13 24.96
N VAL A 7 1.81 -1.37 24.75
CA VAL A 7 0.94 -0.89 25.84
C VAL A 7 0.36 -2.04 26.66
N ARG A 8 -0.05 -3.13 26.01
CA ARG A 8 -0.65 -4.30 26.68
C ARG A 8 0.36 -5.13 27.48
N ARG A 9 1.62 -5.19 27.04
CA ARG A 9 2.67 -6.01 27.69
C ARG A 9 3.54 -5.22 28.66
N HIS A 10 3.86 -3.98 28.32
CA HIS A 10 4.78 -3.10 29.05
C HIS A 10 4.24 -1.65 29.09
N PRO A 11 3.16 -1.38 29.84
CA PRO A 11 2.47 -0.09 29.80
C PRO A 11 3.37 1.10 30.15
N LEU A 12 4.26 0.94 31.14
CA LEU A 12 5.20 1.99 31.55
C LEU A 12 6.22 2.32 30.45
N ALA A 13 6.75 1.30 29.78
CA ALA A 13 7.67 1.48 28.65
C ALA A 13 6.96 2.14 27.44
N ALA A 14 5.65 1.95 27.30
CA ALA A 14 4.88 2.54 26.21
C ALA A 14 4.54 4.03 26.42
N LEU A 15 4.57 4.55 27.64
CA LEU A 15 4.12 5.93 27.96
C LEU A 15 4.81 7.02 27.12
N PRO A 16 6.15 7.03 26.95
CA PRO A 16 6.81 8.03 26.11
C PRO A 16 6.36 7.95 24.65
N HIS A 17 6.22 6.73 24.11
CA HIS A 17 5.75 6.48 22.74
C HIS A 17 4.30 6.90 22.54
N LEU A 18 3.43 6.68 23.53
CA LEU A 18 2.05 7.13 23.52
C LEU A 18 1.94 8.65 23.52
N ARG A 19 2.71 9.34 24.36
CA ARG A 19 2.74 10.81 24.40
C ARG A 19 3.21 11.38 23.07
N ALA A 20 4.26 10.81 22.48
CA ALA A 20 4.76 11.22 21.18
C ALA A 20 3.73 10.96 20.07
N LEU A 21 3.11 9.77 20.01
CA LEU A 21 2.09 9.46 19.01
C LEU A 21 0.90 10.42 19.12
N ARG A 22 0.41 10.66 20.34
CA ARG A 22 -0.69 11.59 20.61
C ARG A 22 -0.36 13.00 20.12
N SER A 23 0.85 13.47 20.41
CA SER A 23 1.34 14.79 19.95
C SER A 23 1.42 14.86 18.42
N MET A 24 2.09 13.89 17.77
CA MET A 24 2.24 13.84 16.32
C MET A 24 0.90 13.75 15.58
N ARG A 25 -0.04 12.96 16.11
CA ARG A 25 -1.37 12.77 15.51
C ARG A 25 -2.40 13.80 15.95
N ARG A 26 -2.03 14.71 16.88
CA ARG A 26 -2.93 15.68 17.53
C ARG A 26 -4.21 15.02 18.05
N TRP A 27 -4.10 13.80 18.58
CA TRP A 27 -5.26 13.04 19.05
C TRP A 27 -5.73 13.54 20.42
N PRO A 28 -7.05 13.68 20.64
CA PRO A 28 -7.57 13.83 21.99
C PRO A 28 -7.30 12.56 22.81
N LEU A 29 -7.31 12.70 24.14
CA LEU A 29 -7.12 11.58 25.06
C LEU A 29 -8.13 10.45 24.82
N THR A 30 -9.38 10.80 24.51
CA THR A 30 -10.45 9.86 24.23
C THR A 30 -10.17 8.98 23.00
N THR A 31 -9.72 9.58 21.89
CA THR A 31 -9.30 8.83 20.70
C THR A 31 -8.13 7.92 21.02
N THR A 32 -7.12 8.44 21.74
CA THR A 32 -5.94 7.65 22.13
C THR A 32 -6.36 6.44 22.97
N ALA A 33 -7.18 6.64 24.00
CA ALA A 33 -7.67 5.58 24.86
C ALA A 33 -8.51 4.55 24.09
N ARG A 34 -9.44 4.99 23.23
CA ARG A 34 -10.28 4.11 22.40
C ARG A 34 -9.44 3.26 21.44
N THR A 35 -8.46 3.87 20.77
CA THR A 35 -7.55 3.19 19.85
C THR A 35 -6.66 2.17 20.57
N LEU A 36 -6.39 2.33 21.87
CA LEU A 36 -5.61 1.38 22.66
C LEU A 36 -6.46 0.30 23.34
N ALA A 37 -7.69 0.63 23.70
CA ALA A 37 -8.62 -0.28 24.37
C ALA A 37 -9.17 -1.33 23.39
N SER A 38 -9.42 -0.94 22.14
CA SER A 38 -9.95 -1.82 21.10
C SER A 38 -8.86 -2.76 20.58
N ALA A 39 -9.03 -4.07 20.78
CA ALA A 39 -8.32 -5.11 20.04
C ALA A 39 -9.34 -6.16 19.60
N PRO A 40 -10.09 -5.91 18.51
CA PRO A 40 -10.97 -6.92 17.97
C PRO A 40 -10.17 -8.18 17.65
N SER A 41 -10.77 -9.36 17.77
CA SER A 41 -10.20 -10.56 17.16
C SER A 41 -10.04 -10.35 15.65
N TYR A 42 -9.17 -11.13 14.99
CA TYR A 42 -9.00 -10.99 13.54
C TYR A 42 -10.32 -11.16 12.78
N THR A 43 -11.15 -12.11 13.20
CA THR A 43 -12.50 -12.33 12.65
C THR A 43 -13.43 -11.15 12.88
N GLN A 44 -13.42 -10.55 14.08
CA GLN A 44 -14.23 -9.36 14.37
C GLN A 44 -13.78 -8.15 13.53
N TRP A 45 -12.47 -7.97 13.34
CA TRP A 45 -11.93 -6.95 12.47
C TRP A 45 -12.31 -7.18 11.00
N LEU A 46 -12.21 -8.42 10.51
CA LEU A 46 -12.58 -8.76 9.13
C LEU A 46 -14.09 -8.59 8.90
N ALA A 47 -14.93 -8.93 9.88
CA ALA A 47 -16.35 -8.66 9.84
C ALA A 47 -16.65 -7.15 9.81
N ALA A 48 -15.92 -6.34 10.59
CA ALA A 48 -16.05 -4.89 10.50
C ALA A 48 -15.62 -4.34 9.12
N CYS A 49 -14.67 -4.99 8.46
CA CYS A 49 -14.25 -4.62 7.11
C CYS A 49 -15.37 -4.76 6.08
N SER A 50 -16.33 -5.68 6.22
CA SER A 50 -17.44 -5.78 5.24
C SER A 50 -18.37 -4.56 5.27
N ASN A 51 -18.35 -3.80 6.35
CA ASN A 51 -19.13 -2.56 6.52
C ASN A 51 -18.28 -1.31 6.28
N PHE A 52 -17.20 -1.42 5.49
CA PHE A 52 -16.35 -0.27 5.22
C PHE A 52 -17.15 0.88 4.57
N PRO A 53 -16.94 2.13 5.01
CA PRO A 53 -17.52 3.31 4.39
C PRO A 53 -16.86 3.54 3.03
N ALA A 54 -17.62 3.32 1.95
CA ALA A 54 -17.11 3.40 0.58
C ALA A 54 -16.73 4.83 0.16
N ASP A 55 -17.33 5.82 0.81
CA ASP A 55 -17.15 7.26 0.66
C ASP A 55 -15.99 7.83 1.48
N ARG A 56 -15.38 7.01 2.35
CA ARG A 56 -14.28 7.45 3.21
C ARG A 56 -12.94 7.27 2.50
N HIS A 57 -12.32 8.40 2.16
CA HIS A 57 -11.02 8.45 1.47
C HIS A 57 -9.88 8.99 2.34
N ASP A 58 -10.04 9.03 3.67
CA ASP A 58 -9.02 9.55 4.58
C ASP A 58 -7.81 8.62 4.68
N TRP A 59 -6.61 9.19 4.74
CA TRP A 59 -5.37 8.43 4.79
C TRP A 59 -4.84 8.39 6.23
N GLY A 60 -5.10 7.27 6.91
CA GLY A 60 -4.58 6.97 8.24
C GLY A 60 -4.57 5.46 8.47
N ALA A 61 -3.54 4.98 9.17
CA ALA A 61 -3.50 3.62 9.68
C ALA A 61 -4.12 3.63 11.08
N GLY A 62 -5.19 2.86 11.28
CA GLY A 62 -5.71 2.54 12.61
C GLY A 62 -4.72 1.69 13.40
N ALA A 63 -5.07 1.36 14.64
CA ALA A 63 -4.33 0.39 15.45
C ALA A 63 -4.89 -1.04 15.32
N ASP A 64 -5.49 -1.35 14.17
CA ASP A 64 -6.15 -2.63 13.88
C ASP A 64 -5.25 -3.59 13.08
N TRP A 65 -5.70 -4.82 12.85
CA TRP A 65 -4.92 -5.88 12.18
C TRP A 65 -4.34 -5.47 10.82
N GLU A 66 -5.14 -4.80 10.00
CA GLU A 66 -4.73 -4.29 8.70
C GLU A 66 -5.43 -2.95 8.40
N PRO A 67 -4.92 -2.16 7.44
CA PRO A 67 -5.65 -1.02 6.92
C PRO A 67 -7.04 -1.45 6.43
N LEU A 68 -8.08 -0.71 6.79
CA LEU A 68 -9.42 -0.96 6.28
C LEU A 68 -9.43 -0.93 4.74
N PRO A 69 -10.26 -1.76 4.08
CA PRO A 69 -10.49 -1.66 2.66
C PRO A 69 -10.91 -0.25 2.29
N LYS A 70 -10.30 0.29 1.23
CA LYS A 70 -10.63 1.59 0.66
C LYS A 70 -10.84 1.43 -0.83
N LEU A 71 -11.84 2.12 -1.33
CA LEU A 71 -12.09 2.20 -2.75
C LEU A 71 -11.54 3.50 -3.33
N PRO A 72 -11.13 3.49 -4.60
CA PRO A 72 -10.88 4.74 -5.30
C PRO A 72 -12.13 5.64 -5.28
N PRO A 73 -11.97 6.96 -5.33
CA PRO A 73 -13.12 7.88 -5.33
C PRO A 73 -14.04 7.70 -6.54
N TRP A 74 -13.53 7.12 -7.65
CA TRP A 74 -14.33 6.76 -8.82
C TRP A 74 -14.91 5.35 -8.79
N ALA A 75 -14.85 4.63 -7.66
CA ALA A 75 -15.54 3.35 -7.54
C ALA A 75 -17.05 3.56 -7.46
N THR A 76 -17.80 2.81 -8.26
CA THR A 76 -19.27 2.87 -8.22
C THR A 76 -19.83 2.13 -6.99
N PRO A 77 -21.12 2.33 -6.66
CA PRO A 77 -21.81 1.50 -5.69
C PRO A 77 -21.79 -0.01 -6.03
N HIS A 78 -21.79 -0.35 -7.33
CA HIS A 78 -21.67 -1.73 -7.79
C HIS A 78 -20.30 -2.34 -7.45
N ALA A 79 -19.21 -1.58 -7.63
CA ALA A 79 -17.88 -1.98 -7.19
C ALA A 79 -17.82 -2.20 -5.69
N ALA A 80 -18.39 -1.27 -4.91
CA ALA A 80 -18.45 -1.39 -3.46
C ALA A 80 -19.22 -2.64 -3.01
N ALA A 81 -20.39 -2.89 -3.58
CA ALA A 81 -21.17 -4.09 -3.30
C ALA A 81 -20.39 -5.38 -3.65
N THR A 82 -19.65 -5.37 -4.75
CA THR A 82 -18.83 -6.51 -5.16
C THR A 82 -17.69 -6.79 -4.19
N VAL A 83 -16.96 -5.76 -3.76
CA VAL A 83 -15.92 -5.90 -2.73
C VAL A 83 -16.50 -6.40 -1.42
N ARG A 84 -17.66 -5.89 -0.99
CA ARG A 84 -18.35 -6.39 0.21
C ARG A 84 -18.68 -7.88 0.10
N ARG A 85 -19.22 -8.34 -1.03
CA ARG A 85 -19.48 -9.78 -1.25
C ARG A 85 -18.22 -10.62 -1.14
N GLN A 86 -17.10 -10.16 -1.72
CA GLN A 86 -15.82 -10.88 -1.62
C GLN A 86 -15.28 -10.92 -0.19
N LEU A 87 -15.41 -9.82 0.57
CA LEU A 87 -15.03 -9.79 1.99
C LEU A 87 -15.88 -10.74 2.83
N LEU A 88 -17.19 -10.82 2.57
CA LEU A 88 -18.09 -11.75 3.26
C LEU A 88 -17.78 -13.21 2.91
N ALA A 89 -17.48 -13.50 1.64
CA ALA A 89 -17.05 -14.84 1.22
C ALA A 89 -15.72 -15.23 1.87
N ALA A 90 -14.76 -14.31 1.93
CA ALA A 90 -13.50 -14.53 2.63
C ALA A 90 -13.71 -14.74 4.13
N LEU A 91 -14.63 -14.00 4.77
CA LEU A 91 -14.98 -14.17 6.17
C LEU A 91 -15.58 -15.56 6.45
N ALA A 92 -16.42 -16.07 5.54
CA ALA A 92 -17.02 -17.40 5.65
C ALA A 92 -15.99 -18.53 5.66
N ALA A 93 -14.81 -18.32 5.05
CA ALA A 93 -13.68 -19.25 5.12
C ALA A 93 -12.96 -19.24 6.49
N THR A 94 -13.39 -18.39 7.43
CA THR A 94 -12.84 -18.26 8.79
C THR A 94 -11.30 -18.13 8.84
N PRO A 95 -10.72 -17.18 8.10
CA PRO A 95 -9.28 -17.07 7.96
C PRO A 95 -8.65 -16.79 9.33
N GLN A 96 -7.55 -17.48 9.60
CA GLN A 96 -6.76 -17.26 10.80
C GLN A 96 -5.72 -16.17 10.54
N PRO A 97 -5.40 -15.34 11.53
CA PRO A 97 -4.32 -14.38 11.38
C PRO A 97 -2.98 -15.11 11.22
N LEU A 98 -2.05 -14.50 10.48
CA LEU A 98 -0.69 -15.03 10.26
C LEU A 98 0.15 -15.12 11.54
N ALA A 99 -0.25 -14.42 12.61
CA ALA A 99 0.36 -14.48 13.93
C ALA A 99 -0.63 -14.03 15.00
N THR A 100 -0.38 -14.38 16.25
CA THR A 100 -1.24 -14.01 17.40
C THR A 100 -1.29 -12.50 17.63
N LEU A 101 -0.18 -11.79 17.39
CA LEU A 101 -0.11 -10.34 17.57
C LEU A 101 -0.41 -9.61 16.26
N PRO A 102 -1.30 -8.60 16.26
CA PRO A 102 -1.59 -7.79 15.08
C PRO A 102 -0.35 -7.18 14.40
N VAL A 103 0.65 -6.75 15.18
CA VAL A 103 1.91 -6.23 14.63
C VAL A 103 2.73 -7.29 13.90
N GLN A 104 2.77 -8.53 14.42
CA GLN A 104 3.48 -9.63 13.77
C GLN A 104 2.73 -10.10 12.52
N HIS A 105 1.39 -10.16 12.58
CA HIS A 105 0.55 -10.41 11.41
C HIS A 105 0.87 -9.41 10.29
N GLU A 106 0.85 -8.11 10.60
CA GLU A 106 1.16 -7.06 9.63
C GLU A 106 2.57 -7.20 9.04
N MET A 107 3.57 -7.52 9.85
CA MET A 107 4.94 -7.76 9.38
C MET A 107 5.03 -8.92 8.40
N ILE A 108 4.42 -10.07 8.73
CA ILE A 108 4.43 -11.25 7.86
C ILE A 108 3.68 -10.94 6.56
N ARG A 109 2.50 -10.32 6.66
CA ARG A 109 1.69 -9.90 5.50
C ARG A 109 2.47 -8.98 4.56
N LEU A 110 3.07 -7.91 5.10
CA LEU A 110 3.85 -6.95 4.29
C LEU A 110 5.08 -7.62 3.67
N THR A 111 5.72 -8.54 4.38
CA THR A 111 6.84 -9.33 3.83
C THR A 111 6.39 -10.18 2.64
N ARG A 112 5.25 -10.87 2.74
CA ARG A 112 4.65 -11.63 1.62
C ARG A 112 4.31 -10.73 0.43
N ILE A 113 3.71 -9.56 0.67
CA ILE A 113 3.39 -8.58 -0.39
C ILE A 113 4.68 -8.14 -1.11
N ASN A 114 5.71 -7.76 -0.37
CA ASN A 114 6.98 -7.30 -0.94
C ASN A 114 7.73 -8.41 -1.69
N GLY A 115 7.73 -9.64 -1.17
CA GLY A 115 8.33 -10.80 -1.83
C GLY A 115 7.61 -11.12 -3.15
N ASN A 116 6.27 -11.10 -3.15
CA ASN A 116 5.49 -11.29 -4.37
C ASN A 116 5.71 -10.18 -5.40
N ALA A 117 5.76 -8.92 -4.96
CA ALA A 117 6.06 -7.80 -5.85
C ALA A 117 7.46 -7.93 -6.48
N THR A 118 8.47 -8.28 -5.69
CA THR A 118 9.84 -8.50 -6.17
C THR A 118 9.89 -9.63 -7.20
N ARG A 119 9.24 -10.77 -6.92
CA ARG A 119 9.16 -11.90 -7.85
C ARG A 119 8.53 -11.52 -9.19
N ARG A 120 7.43 -10.75 -9.16
CA ARG A 120 6.77 -10.24 -10.37
C ARG A 120 7.68 -9.30 -11.15
N ASN A 121 8.37 -8.40 -10.47
CA ASN A 121 9.34 -7.49 -11.10
C ASN A 121 10.52 -8.24 -11.71
N SER A 122 11.03 -9.30 -11.06
CA SER A 122 12.05 -10.18 -11.64
C SER A 122 11.57 -10.90 -12.89
N HIS A 123 10.33 -11.38 -12.90
CA HIS A 123 9.76 -11.99 -14.10
C HIS A 123 9.67 -11.00 -15.27
N ILE A 124 9.28 -9.74 -14.98
CA ILE A 124 9.26 -8.68 -15.99
C ILE A 124 10.69 -8.36 -16.48
N GLY A 125 11.62 -8.13 -15.56
CA GLY A 125 13.02 -7.78 -15.85
C GLY A 125 13.82 -8.90 -16.53
N ALA A 126 13.42 -10.16 -16.39
CA ALA A 126 14.10 -11.29 -17.02
C ALA A 126 14.17 -11.16 -18.55
N HIS A 127 13.17 -10.51 -19.17
CA HIS A 127 13.15 -10.22 -20.61
C HIS A 127 14.28 -9.28 -21.05
N THR A 128 14.89 -8.56 -20.10
CA THR A 128 16.03 -7.66 -20.31
C THR A 128 17.29 -8.14 -19.58
N GLY A 129 17.32 -9.40 -19.12
CA GLY A 129 18.44 -9.95 -18.34
C GLY A 129 18.59 -9.40 -16.91
N VAL A 130 17.57 -8.72 -16.37
CA VAL A 130 17.59 -8.11 -15.03
C VAL A 130 16.78 -8.96 -14.05
N THR A 131 17.39 -9.33 -12.92
CA THR A 131 16.71 -10.02 -11.82
C THR A 131 16.72 -9.17 -10.56
N PHE A 132 15.58 -9.07 -9.88
CA PHE A 132 15.46 -8.41 -8.58
C PHE A 132 15.57 -9.43 -7.45
N HIS A 133 16.31 -9.07 -6.41
CA HIS A 133 16.41 -9.81 -5.16
C HIS A 133 15.95 -8.95 -4.00
N ALA A 134 15.27 -9.56 -3.02
CA ALA A 134 14.81 -8.89 -1.80
C ALA A 134 15.32 -9.62 -0.56
N PRO A 135 16.60 -9.41 -0.15
CA PRO A 135 17.18 -10.12 0.99
C PRO A 135 16.41 -9.94 2.30
N PHE A 136 15.76 -8.78 2.48
CA PHE A 136 14.94 -8.51 3.68
C PHE A 136 13.61 -9.27 3.73
N THR A 137 13.24 -10.00 2.68
CA THR A 137 12.07 -10.89 2.68
C THR A 137 12.46 -12.36 2.84
N ASP A 138 13.72 -12.65 3.14
CA ASP A 138 14.19 -14.00 3.45
C ASP A 138 13.61 -14.52 4.78
N ASP A 139 13.32 -15.81 4.84
CA ASP A 139 12.70 -16.44 6.01
C ASP A 139 13.58 -16.33 7.26
N ARG A 140 14.90 -16.45 7.14
CA ARG A 140 15.84 -16.32 8.28
C ARG A 140 15.87 -14.90 8.80
N VAL A 141 15.81 -13.91 7.90
CA VAL A 141 15.73 -12.50 8.29
C VAL A 141 14.41 -12.23 9.01
N LEU A 142 13.30 -12.75 8.49
CA LEU A 142 11.99 -12.59 9.10
C LEU A 142 11.93 -13.25 10.50
N GLU A 143 12.42 -14.47 10.65
CA GLU A 143 12.51 -15.20 11.92
C GLU A 143 13.32 -14.41 12.96
N ALA A 144 14.50 -13.92 12.57
CA ALA A 144 15.35 -13.11 13.45
C ALA A 144 14.61 -11.85 13.93
N ILE A 145 13.96 -11.12 13.02
CA ILE A 145 13.21 -9.91 13.37
C ILE A 145 11.98 -10.26 14.24
N LEU A 146 11.30 -11.38 13.99
CA LEU A 146 10.15 -11.81 14.78
C LEU A 146 10.54 -12.24 16.20
N ALA A 147 11.77 -12.70 16.42
CA ALA A 147 12.31 -13.05 17.74
C ALA A 147 12.70 -11.86 18.61
N VAL A 148 12.94 -10.68 18.03
CA VAL A 148 13.35 -9.50 18.82
C VAL A 148 12.20 -8.96 19.67
N ARG A 149 12.50 -8.48 20.88
CA ARG A 149 11.50 -7.90 21.79
C ARG A 149 10.82 -6.69 21.14
N LEU A 150 9.55 -6.44 21.47
CA LEU A 150 8.78 -5.36 20.82
C LEU A 150 9.29 -3.97 21.19
N GLU A 151 9.75 -3.81 22.43
CA GLU A 151 10.36 -2.61 22.99
C GLU A 151 11.64 -2.21 22.25
N ASP A 152 12.44 -3.17 21.80
CA ASP A 152 13.69 -2.90 21.06
C ASP A 152 13.41 -2.48 19.60
N ARG A 153 12.21 -2.74 19.09
CA ARG A 153 11.79 -2.37 17.73
C ARG A 153 11.36 -0.92 17.61
N VAL A 154 11.04 -0.26 18.71
CA VAL A 154 10.49 1.10 18.71
C VAL A 154 11.40 2.05 19.47
N ALA A 155 11.75 3.16 18.83
CA ALA A 155 12.52 4.23 19.45
C ALA A 155 11.93 5.57 19.03
N LEU A 156 11.84 6.50 19.98
CA LEU A 156 11.35 7.85 19.70
C LEU A 156 12.34 8.59 18.80
N GLY A 157 11.83 9.21 17.73
CA GLY A 157 12.64 10.03 16.82
C GLY A 157 13.64 9.25 15.95
N GLN A 158 13.69 7.92 16.05
CA GLN A 158 14.58 7.10 15.25
C GLN A 158 13.80 6.28 14.23
N PHE A 159 14.15 6.43 12.96
CA PHE A 159 13.61 5.60 11.89
C PHE A 159 14.37 4.28 11.82
N LYS A 160 13.65 3.15 11.92
CA LYS A 160 14.21 1.78 11.88
C LYS A 160 15.38 1.57 12.86
N PRO A 161 15.18 1.78 14.18
CA PRO A 161 16.27 1.79 15.17
C PRO A 161 17.13 0.54 15.17
N MET A 162 16.51 -0.65 15.09
CA MET A 162 17.25 -1.91 15.04
C MET A 162 18.13 -2.04 13.79
N LEU A 163 17.58 -1.70 12.62
CA LEU A 163 18.33 -1.78 11.37
C LEU A 163 19.49 -0.78 11.39
N GLY A 164 19.26 0.42 11.94
CA GLY A 164 20.31 1.41 12.11
C GLY A 164 21.44 0.92 13.01
N THR A 165 21.12 0.25 14.12
CA THR A 165 22.13 -0.38 15.00
C THR A 165 22.88 -1.50 14.29
N ALA A 166 22.18 -2.39 13.57
CA ALA A 166 22.80 -3.49 12.84
C ALA A 166 23.74 -3.04 11.72
N LEU A 167 23.48 -1.87 11.11
CA LEU A 167 24.27 -1.35 9.99
C LEU A 167 25.33 -0.30 10.38
N ARG A 168 25.47 0.03 11.67
CA ARG A 168 26.31 1.15 12.15
C ARG A 168 27.77 1.10 11.69
N SER A 169 28.33 -0.09 11.53
CA SER A 169 29.71 -0.31 11.06
C SER A 169 29.81 -0.64 9.57
N ILE A 170 28.68 -0.73 8.87
CA ILE A 170 28.60 -1.17 7.47
C ILE A 170 28.33 0.03 6.55
N VAL A 171 27.48 0.96 6.97
CA VAL A 171 27.08 2.12 6.15
C VAL A 171 27.56 3.43 6.78
N PRO A 172 27.85 4.47 5.96
CA PRO A 172 28.21 5.78 6.47
C PRO A 172 27.18 6.34 7.47
N ALA A 173 27.65 6.92 8.57
CA ALA A 173 26.80 7.44 9.64
C ALA A 173 25.76 8.46 9.14
N GLY A 174 26.09 9.27 8.13
CA GLY A 174 25.16 10.23 7.51
C GLY A 174 23.94 9.59 6.85
N LEU A 175 24.03 8.35 6.37
CA LEU A 175 22.87 7.62 5.83
C LEU A 175 21.94 7.12 6.94
N LEU A 176 22.48 6.80 8.11
CA LEU A 176 21.72 6.32 9.28
C LEU A 176 20.98 7.45 10.00
N SER A 177 21.49 8.68 9.93
CA SER A 177 20.84 9.86 10.49
C SER A 177 19.82 10.50 9.55
N ARG A 178 19.65 10.00 8.32
CA ARG A 178 18.71 10.56 7.35
C ARG A 178 17.27 10.36 7.81
N THR A 179 16.57 11.48 8.02
CA THR A 179 15.16 11.51 8.45
C THR A 179 14.17 11.64 7.31
N THR A 180 14.63 12.00 6.11
CA THR A 180 13.78 12.15 4.92
C THR A 180 13.68 10.84 4.14
N LYS A 181 12.55 10.64 3.46
CA LYS A 181 12.36 9.60 2.44
C LYS A 181 12.30 10.28 1.08
N GLY A 182 12.70 9.58 0.02
CA GLY A 182 12.47 10.07 -1.34
C GLY A 182 10.98 10.30 -1.56
N ASP A 183 10.65 11.42 -2.16
CA ASP A 183 9.30 11.75 -2.62
C ASP A 183 9.29 11.58 -4.15
N ALA A 184 8.31 10.83 -4.66
CA ALA A 184 8.15 10.58 -6.09
C ALA A 184 6.96 11.36 -6.67
N SER A 185 6.49 12.38 -5.94
CA SER A 185 5.26 13.10 -6.32
C SER A 185 5.51 13.96 -7.56
N ALA A 186 6.71 14.50 -7.72
CA ALA A 186 7.08 15.31 -8.89
C ALA A 186 6.99 14.50 -10.19
N GLU A 187 7.49 13.27 -10.18
CA GLU A 187 7.47 12.31 -11.28
C GLU A 187 6.04 11.91 -11.62
N LEU A 188 5.22 11.62 -10.60
CA LEU A 188 3.80 11.31 -10.80
C LEU A 188 3.08 12.47 -11.49
N TYR A 189 3.25 13.70 -11.01
CA TYR A 189 2.62 14.88 -11.62
C TYR A 189 3.15 15.20 -13.01
N ALA A 190 4.45 15.01 -13.25
CA ALA A 190 5.04 15.18 -14.58
C ALA A 190 4.45 14.16 -15.57
N GLY A 191 4.33 12.89 -15.16
CA GLY A 191 3.68 11.84 -15.94
C GLY A 191 2.22 12.16 -16.23
N LEU A 192 1.45 12.55 -15.21
CA LEU A 192 0.05 12.94 -15.36
C LEU A 192 -0.10 14.10 -16.33
N ARG A 193 0.68 15.18 -16.20
CA ARG A 193 0.63 16.32 -17.13
C ARG A 193 0.90 15.91 -18.57
N ARG A 194 1.93 15.08 -18.78
CA ARG A 194 2.33 14.63 -20.12
C ARG A 194 1.30 13.71 -20.78
N ARG A 195 0.66 12.84 -20.00
CA ARG A 195 -0.21 11.75 -20.51
C ARG A 195 -1.69 11.93 -20.20
N ARG A 196 -2.11 13.09 -19.67
CA ARG A 196 -3.52 13.35 -19.30
C ARG A 196 -4.49 13.06 -20.46
N GLY A 197 -4.16 13.50 -21.68
CA GLY A 197 -5.01 13.26 -22.85
C GLY A 197 -5.22 11.77 -23.15
N GLU A 198 -4.15 10.98 -23.07
CA GLU A 198 -4.21 9.53 -23.25
C GLU A 198 -5.00 8.83 -22.14
N LEU A 199 -4.80 9.25 -20.89
CA LEU A 199 -5.54 8.73 -19.74
C LEU A 199 -7.05 9.05 -19.84
N LEU A 200 -7.41 10.25 -20.31
CA LEU A 200 -8.80 10.62 -20.53
C LEU A 200 -9.41 9.79 -21.67
N LYS A 201 -8.69 9.60 -22.78
CA LYS A 201 -9.12 8.79 -23.92
C LYS A 201 -9.31 7.32 -23.55
N LEU A 202 -8.47 6.78 -22.67
CA LEU A 202 -8.62 5.41 -22.16
C LEU A 202 -9.99 5.19 -21.49
N MET A 203 -10.58 6.23 -20.91
CA MET A 203 -11.88 6.15 -20.24
C MET A 203 -13.06 6.10 -21.21
N ASP A 204 -12.90 6.61 -22.43
CA ASP A 204 -13.99 6.66 -23.42
C ASP A 204 -14.41 5.27 -23.89
N ASP A 205 -13.49 4.29 -23.85
CA ASP A 205 -13.71 2.90 -24.24
C ASP A 205 -13.34 1.93 -23.10
N SER A 206 -13.52 2.35 -21.84
CA SER A 206 -13.09 1.56 -20.69
C SER A 206 -14.00 0.34 -20.45
N HIS A 207 -13.37 -0.83 -20.32
CA HIS A 207 -14.07 -2.06 -19.90
C HIS A 207 -14.59 -1.93 -18.46
N LEU A 208 -13.79 -1.34 -17.56
CA LEU A 208 -14.22 -1.13 -16.17
C LEU A 208 -15.45 -0.22 -16.05
N VAL A 209 -15.56 0.79 -16.92
CA VAL A 209 -16.75 1.66 -17.01
C VAL A 209 -17.95 0.87 -17.54
N ARG A 210 -17.79 0.11 -18.63
CA ARG A 210 -18.87 -0.75 -19.18
C ARG A 210 -19.38 -1.79 -18.19
N MET A 211 -18.48 -2.37 -17.41
CA MET A 211 -18.82 -3.34 -16.35
C MET A 211 -19.40 -2.66 -15.10
N GLY A 212 -19.49 -1.33 -15.09
CA GLY A 212 -20.07 -0.56 -13.99
C GLY A 212 -19.21 -0.55 -12.74
N PHE A 213 -17.90 -0.80 -12.82
CA PHE A 213 -16.99 -0.73 -11.67
C PHE A 213 -16.40 0.67 -11.44
N VAL A 214 -16.28 1.45 -12.52
CA VAL A 214 -15.68 2.79 -12.49
C VAL A 214 -16.68 3.84 -12.99
N ASP A 215 -16.78 4.94 -12.24
CA ASP A 215 -17.44 6.16 -12.66
C ASP A 215 -16.46 6.99 -13.51
N ALA A 216 -16.73 7.07 -14.81
CA ALA A 216 -15.88 7.76 -15.76
C ALA A 216 -15.79 9.27 -15.48
N ASP A 217 -16.87 9.90 -15.04
CA ASP A 217 -16.91 11.36 -14.87
C ASP A 217 -16.21 11.78 -13.59
N VAL A 218 -16.33 10.99 -12.52
CA VAL A 218 -15.52 11.19 -11.30
C VAL A 218 -14.04 11.02 -11.61
N LEU A 219 -13.65 9.98 -12.36
CA LEU A 219 -12.25 9.76 -12.71
C LEU A 219 -11.72 10.87 -13.63
N ARG A 220 -12.49 11.33 -14.63
CA ARG A 220 -12.15 12.49 -15.46
C ARG A 220 -11.94 13.75 -14.62
N THR A 221 -12.79 13.97 -13.62
CA THR A 221 -12.66 15.08 -12.67
C THR A 221 -11.35 14.99 -11.89
N VAL A 222 -11.01 13.81 -11.37
CA VAL A 222 -9.74 13.58 -10.67
C VAL A 222 -8.53 13.82 -11.59
N LEU A 223 -8.55 13.33 -12.83
CA LEU A 223 -7.44 13.49 -13.77
C LEU A 223 -7.21 14.95 -14.22
N ARG A 224 -8.28 15.75 -14.25
CA ARG A 224 -8.25 17.20 -14.58
C ARG A 224 -7.94 18.07 -13.36
N GLY A 225 -8.26 17.59 -12.16
CA GLY A 225 -8.14 18.33 -10.91
C GLY A 225 -6.71 18.73 -10.56
N LEU A 226 -6.61 19.84 -9.81
CA LEU A 226 -5.41 20.23 -9.08
C LEU A 226 -5.50 19.63 -7.68
N HIS A 227 -4.54 18.78 -7.33
CA HIS A 227 -4.52 18.12 -6.02
C HIS A 227 -3.47 18.75 -5.13
N ALA A 228 -3.81 18.96 -3.85
CA ALA A 228 -2.86 19.44 -2.85
C ALA A 228 -1.74 18.41 -2.59
N ASP A 229 -2.00 17.13 -2.87
CA ASP A 229 -1.07 16.02 -2.76
C ASP A 229 -1.48 14.85 -3.68
N THR A 230 -0.65 13.81 -3.75
CA THR A 230 -0.80 12.70 -4.70
C THR A 230 -1.83 11.65 -4.27
N ARG A 231 -2.42 11.75 -3.08
CA ARG A 231 -3.26 10.69 -2.50
C ARG A 231 -4.51 10.37 -3.34
N PRO A 232 -5.22 11.35 -3.95
CA PRO A 232 -6.33 11.06 -4.86
C PRO A 232 -5.91 10.27 -6.11
N LEU A 233 -4.63 10.34 -6.49
CA LEU A 233 -4.07 9.67 -7.67
C LEU A 233 -3.49 8.29 -7.34
N MET A 234 -3.18 7.98 -6.08
CA MET A 234 -2.60 6.69 -5.69
C MET A 234 -3.38 5.46 -6.19
N PRO A 235 -4.73 5.45 -6.20
CA PRO A 235 -5.48 4.29 -6.70
C PRO A 235 -5.47 4.13 -8.24
N LEU A 236 -4.91 5.11 -8.97
CA LEU A 236 -4.90 5.12 -10.44
C LEU A 236 -4.13 3.93 -10.99
N ASP A 237 -2.99 3.58 -10.39
CA ASP A 237 -2.15 2.46 -10.83
C ASP A 237 -2.92 1.14 -10.87
N SER A 238 -3.65 0.81 -9.79
CA SER A 238 -4.48 -0.40 -9.74
C SER A 238 -5.63 -0.35 -10.75
N THR A 239 -6.23 0.82 -10.97
CA THR A 239 -7.32 0.98 -11.95
C THR A 239 -6.81 0.77 -13.37
N LEU A 240 -5.68 1.38 -13.73
CA LEU A 240 -5.03 1.22 -15.03
C LEU A 240 -4.55 -0.22 -15.24
N ALA A 241 -3.94 -0.84 -14.23
CA ALA A 241 -3.50 -2.23 -14.31
C ALA A 241 -4.66 -3.18 -14.60
N CYS A 242 -5.80 -3.01 -13.92
CA CYS A 242 -7.01 -3.80 -14.18
C CYS A 242 -7.57 -3.55 -15.58
N GLU A 243 -7.69 -2.30 -16.01
CA GLU A 243 -8.18 -1.94 -17.34
C GLU A 243 -7.29 -2.54 -18.45
N LEU A 244 -5.97 -2.40 -18.33
CA LEU A 244 -5.02 -2.95 -19.29
C LEU A 244 -5.09 -4.48 -19.32
N TRP A 245 -5.19 -5.14 -18.17
CA TRP A 245 -5.37 -6.58 -18.11
C TRP A 245 -6.65 -7.03 -18.82
N LEU A 246 -7.79 -6.37 -18.57
CA LEU A 246 -9.06 -6.68 -19.26
C LEU A 246 -8.95 -6.54 -20.78
N ARG A 247 -8.21 -5.54 -21.27
CA ARG A 247 -7.95 -5.37 -22.70
C ARG A 247 -7.14 -6.52 -23.30
N THR A 248 -6.19 -7.09 -22.55
CA THR A 248 -5.45 -8.28 -23.03
C THR A 248 -6.33 -9.52 -23.19
N LEU A 249 -7.47 -9.57 -22.50
CA LEU A 249 -8.44 -10.66 -22.62
C LEU A 249 -9.43 -10.46 -23.77
N SER A 250 -9.50 -9.25 -24.34
CA SER A 250 -10.41 -8.94 -25.43
C SER A 250 -9.71 -9.11 -26.79
N PRO A 251 -10.18 -10.03 -27.66
CA PRO A 251 -9.57 -10.25 -28.98
C PRO A 251 -9.53 -8.98 -29.85
N ALA A 252 -10.55 -8.12 -29.73
CA ALA A 252 -10.66 -6.87 -30.48
C ALA A 252 -9.60 -5.83 -30.08
N ASP A 253 -9.21 -5.80 -28.80
CA ASP A 253 -8.18 -4.88 -28.30
C ASP A 253 -6.77 -5.43 -28.50
N THR A 254 -6.58 -6.74 -28.40
CA THR A 254 -5.30 -7.40 -28.71
C THR A 254 -4.89 -7.15 -30.16
N ALA A 255 -5.82 -7.18 -31.11
CA ALA A 255 -5.57 -6.85 -32.51
C ALA A 255 -5.22 -5.36 -32.75
N ARG A 256 -5.69 -4.44 -31.89
CA ARG A 256 -5.32 -3.01 -31.94
C ARG A 256 -3.95 -2.74 -31.30
N ALA A 257 -3.60 -3.48 -30.25
CA ALA A 257 -2.33 -3.31 -29.53
C ALA A 257 -1.11 -3.76 -30.36
N THR A 258 -1.26 -4.82 -31.17
CA THR A 258 -0.20 -5.29 -32.08
C THR A 258 0.10 -4.34 -33.25
N ALA A 259 -0.77 -3.37 -33.52
CA ALA A 259 -0.59 -2.36 -34.55
C ALA A 259 0.20 -1.11 -34.10
N VAL A 260 0.49 -0.98 -32.80
CA VAL A 260 1.31 0.13 -32.27
C VAL A 260 2.79 -0.24 -32.36
N PRO A 261 3.61 0.45 -33.17
CA PRO A 261 5.02 0.12 -33.31
C PRO A 261 5.75 0.34 -31.98
N VAL A 262 6.50 -0.67 -31.54
CA VAL A 262 7.43 -0.55 -30.41
C VAL A 262 8.49 0.50 -30.78
N PRO A 263 8.69 1.56 -29.98
CA PRO A 263 9.72 2.54 -30.28
C PRO A 263 11.09 1.88 -30.25
N SER A 264 11.81 1.97 -31.38
CA SER A 264 13.16 1.45 -31.51
C SER A 264 14.08 2.06 -30.44
N PRO A 265 15.01 1.28 -29.86
CA PRO A 265 15.98 1.81 -28.91
C PRO A 265 16.74 2.97 -29.56
N ARG A 266 16.70 4.14 -28.91
CA ARG A 266 17.48 5.29 -29.34
C ARG A 266 18.96 4.94 -29.19
N THR A 267 19.68 4.89 -30.30
CA THR A 267 21.14 4.80 -30.32
C THR A 267 21.69 6.01 -29.58
N VAL A 268 22.33 5.76 -28.44
CA VAL A 268 23.11 6.79 -27.74
C VAL A 268 24.31 7.08 -28.64
N LYS A 269 24.38 8.31 -29.18
CA LYS A 269 25.62 8.80 -29.81
C LYS A 269 26.63 9.01 -28.69
N GLU A 270 27.73 8.27 -28.75
CA GLU A 270 28.92 8.54 -27.96
C GLU A 270 29.44 9.95 -28.29
N ILE A 271 29.78 10.71 -27.25
CA ILE A 271 30.58 11.94 -27.30
C ILE A 271 31.97 11.58 -26.80
#